data_AF-I4ZCE4-F1
#
_entry.id   AF-I4ZCE4-F1
#
_cell.length_a   1.000
_cell.length_b   1.000
_cell.length_c   1.000
_cell.angle_alpha   90.00
_cell.angle_beta   90.00
_cell.angle_gamma   90.00
#
_symmetry.space_group_name_H-M   'P 1'
#
loop_
_entity.id
_entity.type
_entity.pdbx_description
1 polymer ?
#
loop_
_entity_poly.entity_id
_entity_poly.type
_entity_poly.pdbx_seq_one_letter_code
_entity_poly.pdbx_strand_id
1 'polypeptide(L)'
;MSTYHSKKAAEFLKNKEKITRHDKTFWGLRQKRDAMAMALPEWEELREISSQIKAHTITHLADYIEQFVENLEKNGVIVHYANDAQEFNEIAYGILESHKVSKLVKSKSMLTEECEMNKYLIKRGIDVVETDLGERILQLMHMKPSHIVVPASHISREDVGKTFEDLEISYEKGNYDPTYLTHAARLSLRHEFEAAQAGMTGCNFGIADTGDCVVCTNEGNADMVASLPKLHIVAMGIEKIIPDFDALAVYQRLLARSGTGQPTTAYTSHYRKPRPSGEMHVILVDNGRSKMLRDEDHWSSLKCIRCGACMNTCPVYRRTTGYSYSYFIPGPIGINLGMLHDPEKYSGNVSACSLCLSCDHVCPAKVNPGSQIYNWRQRLQEYGTANTEKKVMAEGMKTVFSSYPLYDAITKKSSLANYIPSKWLNNKTLNPWSIGHEMPKMAKMPFHAIFKKAMKELEKEKKQASKNPIL
;
A
#
# COMPACT_ATOMS: atom_id res chain seq x y z
N MET A 1 4.11 -2.98 25.44
CA MET A 1 3.07 -2.69 24.41
C MET A 1 3.57 -2.26 23.02
N SER A 2 4.85 -2.43 22.65
CA SER A 2 5.33 -2.04 21.30
C SER A 2 5.02 -3.13 20.28
N THR A 3 4.31 -2.77 19.21
CA THR A 3 4.02 -3.65 18.07
C THR A 3 5.26 -3.90 17.21
N TYR A 4 5.22 -4.93 16.37
CA TYR A 4 6.28 -5.19 15.39
C TYR A 4 6.60 -3.93 14.55
N HIS A 5 5.56 -3.23 14.10
CA HIS A 5 5.69 -2.01 13.31
C HIS A 5 6.47 -0.92 14.04
N SER A 6 6.08 -0.60 15.29
CA SER A 6 6.73 0.46 16.05
C SER A 6 8.20 0.14 16.38
N LYS A 7 8.55 -1.14 16.58
CA LYS A 7 9.96 -1.55 16.77
C LYS A 7 10.79 -1.32 15.51
N LYS A 8 10.31 -1.72 14.34
CA LYS A 8 11.01 -1.49 13.07
C LYS A 8 11.07 0.00 12.71
N ALA A 9 9.99 0.73 12.92
CA ALA A 9 9.96 2.17 12.68
C ALA A 9 11.05 2.90 13.47
N ALA A 10 11.30 2.50 14.73
CA ALA A 10 12.33 3.12 15.57
C ALA A 10 13.74 3.06 14.96
N GLU A 11 14.04 2.04 14.14
CA GLU A 11 15.33 1.94 13.45
C GLU A 11 15.44 2.97 12.32
N PHE A 12 14.43 3.06 11.46
CA PHE A 12 14.37 4.06 10.40
C PHE A 12 14.33 5.49 10.94
N LEU A 13 13.68 5.69 12.09
CA LEU A 13 13.55 6.98 12.74
C LEU A 13 14.89 7.56 13.25
N LYS A 14 15.97 6.76 13.30
CA LYS A 14 17.31 7.23 13.67
C LYS A 14 17.91 8.20 12.63
N ASN A 15 17.56 8.05 11.35
CA ASN A 15 18.09 8.90 10.27
C ASN A 15 17.05 9.97 9.86
N LYS A 16 17.11 11.14 10.51
CA LYS A 16 16.18 12.27 10.29
C LYS A 16 16.14 12.75 8.85
N GLU A 17 17.29 12.81 8.19
CA GLU A 17 17.41 13.30 6.81
C GLU A 17 16.71 12.35 5.83
N LYS A 18 16.94 11.04 5.96
CA LYS A 18 16.27 10.02 5.15
C LYS A 18 14.74 10.09 5.28
N ILE A 19 14.23 10.28 6.49
CA ILE A 19 12.78 10.42 6.74
C ILE A 19 12.24 11.69 6.10
N THR A 20 12.95 12.81 6.25
CA THR A 20 12.53 14.10 5.71
C THR A 20 12.45 14.06 4.17
N ARG A 21 13.45 13.45 3.54
CA ARG A 21 13.46 13.20 2.09
C ARG A 21 12.29 12.30 1.67
N HIS A 22 12.10 11.17 2.36
CA HIS A 22 11.00 10.24 2.08
C HIS A 22 9.63 10.93 2.20
N ASP A 23 9.40 11.67 3.29
CA ASP A 23 8.17 12.42 3.52
C ASP A 23 7.92 13.47 2.42
N LYS A 24 8.96 14.23 2.04
CA LYS A 24 8.89 15.23 0.98
C LYS A 24 8.57 14.60 -0.39
N THR A 25 9.17 13.47 -0.73
CA THR A 25 8.91 12.75 -1.98
C THR A 25 7.43 12.38 -2.12
N PHE A 26 6.88 11.71 -1.11
CA PHE A 26 5.50 11.24 -1.15
C PHE A 26 4.47 12.37 -0.97
N TRP A 27 4.83 13.44 -0.23
CA TRP A 27 4.04 14.66 -0.23
C TRP A 27 3.96 15.31 -1.62
N GLY A 28 5.09 15.36 -2.33
CA GLY A 28 5.12 15.84 -3.71
C GLY A 28 4.22 15.03 -4.64
N LEU A 29 4.25 13.68 -4.54
CA LEU A 29 3.33 12.83 -5.30
C LEU A 29 1.86 13.11 -4.95
N ARG A 30 1.56 13.29 -3.65
CA ARG A 30 0.21 13.67 -3.21
C ARG A 30 -0.22 15.02 -3.80
N GLN A 31 0.63 16.03 -3.79
CA GLN A 31 0.33 17.36 -4.34
C GLN A 31 0.09 17.31 -5.85
N LYS A 32 0.92 16.56 -6.61
CA LYS A 32 0.73 16.37 -8.06
C LYS A 32 -0.60 15.68 -8.37
N ARG A 33 -0.94 14.63 -7.60
CA ARG A 33 -2.24 13.94 -7.68
C ARG A 33 -3.39 14.91 -7.48
N ASP A 34 -3.31 15.76 -6.46
CA ASP A 34 -4.36 16.72 -6.14
C ASP A 34 -4.54 17.76 -7.23
N ALA A 35 -3.45 18.27 -7.82
CA ALA A 35 -3.52 19.18 -8.96
C ALA A 35 -4.20 18.53 -10.18
N MET A 36 -3.85 17.28 -10.51
CA MET A 36 -4.47 16.55 -11.61
C MET A 36 -5.94 16.21 -11.35
N ALA A 37 -6.31 15.94 -10.10
CA ALA A 37 -7.68 15.69 -9.70
C ALA A 37 -8.53 16.98 -9.78
N MET A 38 -8.04 18.10 -9.24
CA MET A 38 -8.74 19.39 -9.28
C MET A 38 -8.89 19.96 -10.69
N ALA A 39 -8.03 19.55 -11.63
CA ALA A 39 -8.14 19.95 -13.03
C ALA A 39 -9.29 19.25 -13.79
N LEU A 40 -9.95 18.26 -13.18
CA LEU A 40 -11.08 17.54 -13.77
C LEU A 40 -12.36 17.85 -12.99
N PRO A 41 -13.31 18.63 -13.55
CA PRO A 41 -14.60 18.91 -12.92
C PRO A 41 -15.37 17.64 -12.52
N GLU A 42 -15.27 16.59 -13.34
CA GLU A 42 -15.93 15.29 -13.16
C GLU A 42 -15.16 14.31 -12.26
N TRP A 43 -14.12 14.75 -11.53
CA TRP A 43 -13.24 13.85 -10.77
C TRP A 43 -13.98 12.94 -9.78
N GLU A 44 -14.92 13.46 -9.00
CA GLU A 44 -15.69 12.65 -8.05
C GLU A 44 -16.68 11.69 -8.73
N GLU A 45 -17.21 12.08 -9.89
CA GLU A 45 -18.05 11.22 -10.72
C GLU A 45 -17.23 10.03 -11.26
N LEU A 46 -16.04 10.27 -11.79
CA LEU A 46 -15.12 9.20 -12.22
C LEU A 46 -14.81 8.21 -11.08
N ARG A 47 -14.63 8.72 -9.86
CA ARG A 47 -14.40 7.87 -8.68
C ARG A 47 -15.60 7.02 -8.32
N GLU A 48 -16.80 7.57 -8.46
CA GLU A 48 -18.05 6.84 -8.23
C GLU A 48 -18.24 5.75 -9.28
N ILE A 49 -18.11 6.09 -10.57
CA ILE A 49 -18.20 5.14 -11.69
C ILE A 49 -17.18 4.02 -11.51
N SER A 50 -15.91 4.33 -11.23
CA SER A 50 -14.86 3.34 -10.95
C SER A 50 -15.23 2.39 -9.80
N SER A 51 -15.79 2.93 -8.72
CA SER A 51 -16.24 2.11 -7.59
C SER A 51 -17.40 1.19 -7.97
N GLN A 52 -18.38 1.70 -8.74
CA GLN A 52 -19.55 0.94 -9.19
C GLN A 52 -19.16 -0.16 -10.18
N ILE A 53 -18.30 0.14 -11.15
CA ILE A 53 -17.80 -0.86 -12.11
C ILE A 53 -17.07 -1.97 -11.35
N LYS A 54 -16.13 -1.65 -10.45
CA LYS A 54 -15.44 -2.69 -9.67
C LYS A 54 -16.42 -3.47 -8.78
N ALA A 55 -17.39 -2.81 -8.15
CA ALA A 55 -18.38 -3.48 -7.32
C ALA A 55 -19.20 -4.49 -8.15
N HIS A 56 -19.71 -4.09 -9.31
CA HIS A 56 -20.43 -4.96 -10.22
C HIS A 56 -19.54 -6.13 -10.70
N THR A 57 -18.36 -5.82 -11.22
CA THR A 57 -17.44 -6.84 -11.79
C THR A 57 -17.01 -7.86 -10.74
N ILE A 58 -16.67 -7.42 -9.52
CA ILE A 58 -16.21 -8.32 -8.46
C ILE A 58 -17.35 -9.16 -7.89
N THR A 59 -18.59 -8.65 -7.89
CA THR A 59 -19.76 -9.44 -7.43
C THR A 59 -20.26 -10.43 -8.48
N HIS A 60 -19.90 -10.24 -9.76
CA HIS A 60 -20.17 -11.15 -10.88
C HIS A 60 -18.87 -11.78 -11.41
N LEU A 61 -17.89 -11.97 -10.52
CA LEU A 61 -16.52 -12.29 -10.93
C LEU A 61 -16.42 -13.62 -11.68
N ALA A 62 -17.24 -14.61 -11.34
CA ALA A 62 -17.28 -15.90 -12.04
C ALA A 62 -17.63 -15.71 -13.52
N ASP A 63 -18.72 -15.00 -13.82
CA ASP A 63 -19.18 -14.73 -15.19
C ASP A 63 -18.12 -13.98 -16.01
N TYR A 64 -17.49 -12.97 -15.38
CA TYR A 64 -16.44 -12.20 -16.04
C TYR A 64 -15.13 -12.98 -16.23
N ILE A 65 -14.80 -13.92 -15.35
CA ILE A 65 -13.68 -14.85 -15.56
C ILE A 65 -13.96 -15.74 -16.76
N GLU A 66 -15.15 -16.35 -16.83
CA GLU A 66 -15.54 -17.21 -17.96
C GLU A 66 -15.47 -16.45 -19.29
N GLN A 67 -16.08 -15.26 -19.35
CA GLN A 67 -16.02 -14.40 -20.54
C GLN A 67 -14.58 -14.04 -20.92
N PHE A 68 -13.75 -13.67 -19.94
CA PHE A 68 -12.35 -13.30 -20.20
C PHE A 68 -11.55 -14.48 -20.75
N VAL A 69 -11.72 -15.67 -20.17
CA VAL A 69 -11.01 -16.89 -20.56
C VAL A 69 -11.41 -17.31 -21.97
N GLU A 70 -12.71 -17.33 -22.27
CA GLU A 70 -13.18 -17.64 -23.62
C GLU A 70 -12.56 -16.72 -24.68
N ASN A 71 -12.47 -15.42 -24.38
CA ASN A 71 -11.90 -14.45 -25.30
C ASN A 71 -10.37 -14.56 -25.41
N LEU A 72 -9.66 -14.90 -24.32
CA LEU A 72 -8.24 -15.24 -24.38
C LEU A 72 -7.98 -16.47 -25.28
N GLU A 73 -8.75 -17.54 -25.09
CA GLU A 73 -8.61 -18.77 -25.87
C GLU A 73 -8.96 -18.55 -27.36
N LYS A 74 -10.03 -17.79 -27.66
CA LYS A 74 -10.36 -17.35 -29.03
C LYS A 74 -9.22 -16.55 -29.68
N ASN A 75 -8.41 -15.88 -28.87
CA ASN A 75 -7.25 -15.11 -29.31
C ASN A 75 -5.96 -15.96 -29.45
N GLY A 76 -6.02 -17.27 -29.17
CA GLY A 76 -4.89 -18.19 -29.24
C GLY A 76 -3.95 -18.11 -28.02
N VAL A 77 -4.45 -17.61 -26.89
CA VAL A 77 -3.73 -17.60 -25.61
C VAL A 77 -4.03 -18.87 -24.82
N ILE A 78 -3.01 -19.44 -24.19
CA ILE A 78 -3.14 -20.62 -23.31
C ILE A 78 -3.43 -20.13 -21.89
N VAL A 79 -4.58 -20.52 -21.33
CA VAL A 79 -4.99 -20.06 -19.99
C VAL A 79 -4.74 -21.14 -18.94
N HIS A 80 -4.24 -20.71 -17.78
CA HIS A 80 -3.95 -21.54 -16.62
C HIS A 80 -4.62 -20.94 -15.40
N TYR A 81 -4.98 -21.78 -14.43
CA TYR A 81 -5.58 -21.37 -13.17
C TYR A 81 -4.71 -21.82 -12.01
N ALA A 82 -4.51 -20.93 -11.04
CA ALA A 82 -3.80 -21.22 -9.80
C ALA A 82 -4.66 -20.81 -8.60
N ASN A 83 -4.93 -21.76 -7.71
CA ASN A 83 -5.67 -21.53 -6.47
C ASN A 83 -4.82 -20.73 -5.48
N ASP A 84 -3.51 -20.92 -5.47
CA ASP A 84 -2.60 -20.28 -4.54
C ASP A 84 -1.20 -20.00 -5.14
N ALA A 85 -0.34 -19.41 -4.30
CA ALA A 85 1.04 -19.09 -4.66
C ALA A 85 1.88 -20.30 -5.07
N GLN A 86 1.64 -21.47 -4.48
CA GLN A 86 2.42 -22.67 -4.78
C GLN A 86 2.04 -23.21 -6.17
N GLU A 87 0.75 -23.33 -6.46
CA GLU A 87 0.27 -23.76 -7.78
C GLU A 87 0.68 -22.77 -8.88
N PHE A 88 0.63 -21.46 -8.61
CA PHE A 88 1.13 -20.43 -9.54
C PHE A 88 2.61 -20.66 -9.88
N ASN A 89 3.44 -20.92 -8.86
CA ASN A 89 4.87 -21.14 -9.03
C ASN A 89 5.17 -22.45 -9.78
N GLU A 90 4.40 -23.51 -9.53
CA GLU A 90 4.52 -24.79 -10.22
C GLU A 90 4.15 -24.68 -11.70
N ILE A 91 3.03 -24.02 -12.02
CA ILE A 91 2.61 -23.77 -13.40
C ILE A 91 3.65 -22.92 -14.13
N ALA A 92 4.08 -21.80 -13.54
CA ALA A 92 5.08 -20.93 -14.14
C ALA A 92 6.38 -21.70 -14.41
N TYR A 93 6.86 -22.49 -13.45
CA TYR A 93 8.05 -23.32 -13.63
C TYR A 93 7.86 -24.39 -14.70
N GLY A 94 6.73 -25.10 -14.72
CA GLY A 94 6.44 -26.14 -15.70
C GLY A 94 6.44 -25.61 -17.14
N ILE A 95 5.88 -24.41 -17.36
CA ILE A 95 5.93 -23.73 -18.67
C ILE A 95 7.38 -23.41 -19.06
N LEU A 96 8.18 -22.89 -18.13
CA LEU A 96 9.58 -22.55 -18.41
C LEU A 96 10.43 -23.80 -18.66
N GLU A 97 10.20 -24.85 -17.89
CA GLU A 97 10.90 -26.14 -17.99
C GLU A 97 10.59 -26.84 -19.32
N SER A 98 9.31 -26.91 -19.73
CA SER A 98 8.91 -27.52 -21.00
C SER A 98 9.56 -26.84 -22.22
N HIS A 99 9.83 -25.54 -22.09
CA HIS A 99 10.49 -24.73 -23.10
C HIS A 99 12.02 -24.65 -22.94
N LYS A 100 12.59 -25.36 -21.96
CA LYS A 100 14.04 -25.36 -21.67
C LYS A 100 14.58 -23.94 -21.44
N VAL A 101 13.79 -23.11 -20.78
CA VAL A 101 14.19 -21.75 -20.42
C VAL A 101 15.18 -21.82 -19.26
N SER A 102 16.32 -21.15 -19.41
CA SER A 102 17.28 -20.90 -18.34
C SER A 102 17.33 -19.43 -17.93
N LYS A 103 16.84 -18.50 -18.78
CA LYS A 103 16.76 -17.06 -18.48
C LYS A 103 15.38 -16.48 -18.78
N LEU A 104 14.79 -15.86 -17.76
CA LEU A 104 13.50 -15.16 -17.77
C LEU A 104 13.71 -13.68 -17.48
N VAL A 105 13.29 -12.81 -18.39
CA VAL A 105 13.13 -11.37 -18.08
C VAL A 105 11.70 -11.09 -17.64
N LYS A 106 11.52 -10.25 -16.62
CA LYS A 106 10.19 -9.90 -16.14
C LYS A 106 10.02 -8.42 -15.89
N SER A 107 8.84 -7.91 -16.22
CA SER A 107 8.40 -6.59 -15.76
C SER A 107 7.95 -6.67 -14.30
N LYS A 108 7.81 -5.51 -13.66
CA LYS A 108 7.34 -5.43 -12.27
C LYS A 108 5.93 -5.99 -12.11
N SER A 109 5.74 -6.87 -11.12
CA SER A 109 4.44 -7.44 -10.79
C SER A 109 4.32 -7.67 -9.28
N MET A 110 3.29 -7.07 -8.66
CA MET A 110 3.05 -7.31 -7.23
C MET A 110 2.61 -8.75 -6.96
N LEU A 111 2.04 -9.45 -7.95
CA LEU A 111 1.57 -10.83 -7.79
C LEU A 111 2.76 -11.80 -7.72
N THR A 112 3.83 -11.54 -8.46
CA THR A 112 5.03 -12.38 -8.40
C THR A 112 5.75 -12.20 -7.05
N GLU A 113 5.69 -10.99 -6.47
CA GLU A 113 6.14 -10.73 -5.09
C GLU A 113 5.24 -11.41 -4.04
N GLU A 114 3.92 -11.35 -4.23
CA GLU A 114 2.92 -12.03 -3.40
C GLU A 114 3.20 -13.54 -3.31
N CYS A 115 3.59 -14.15 -4.43
CA CYS A 115 3.84 -15.58 -4.53
C CYS A 115 5.32 -15.98 -4.29
N GLU A 116 6.19 -15.03 -3.96
CA GLU A 116 7.65 -15.22 -3.82
C GLU A 116 8.33 -15.93 -5.02
N MET A 117 7.82 -15.68 -6.23
CA MET A 117 8.16 -16.43 -7.45
C MET A 117 9.65 -16.39 -7.81
N ASN A 118 10.29 -15.22 -7.70
CA ASN A 118 11.70 -15.08 -8.05
C ASN A 118 12.57 -16.05 -7.24
N LYS A 119 12.33 -16.15 -5.92
CA LYS A 119 13.05 -17.11 -5.06
C LYS A 119 12.78 -18.56 -5.46
N TYR A 120 11.54 -18.86 -5.86
CA TYR A 120 11.14 -20.21 -6.26
C TYR A 120 11.84 -20.66 -7.54
N LEU A 121 11.91 -19.80 -8.55
CA LEU A 121 12.51 -20.06 -9.85
C LEU A 121 14.05 -20.07 -9.79
N ILE A 122 14.66 -19.12 -9.08
CA ILE A 122 16.13 -19.05 -8.92
C ILE A 122 16.67 -20.33 -8.28
N LYS A 123 15.98 -20.87 -7.25
CA LYS A 123 16.35 -22.15 -6.62
C LYS A 123 16.32 -23.35 -7.58
N ARG A 124 15.64 -23.22 -8.72
CA ARG A 124 15.51 -24.26 -9.75
C ARG A 124 16.36 -23.96 -10.99
N GLY A 125 17.31 -23.04 -10.88
CA GLY A 125 18.28 -22.76 -11.95
C GLY A 125 17.78 -21.82 -13.05
N ILE A 126 16.63 -21.16 -12.85
CA ILE A 126 16.19 -20.09 -13.76
C ILE A 126 16.83 -18.77 -13.32
N ASP A 127 17.60 -18.15 -14.21
CA ASP A 127 18.04 -16.78 -14.05
C ASP A 127 16.88 -15.82 -14.29
N VAL A 128 16.35 -15.24 -13.21
CA VAL A 128 15.20 -14.32 -13.26
C VAL A 128 15.70 -12.89 -13.16
N VAL A 129 15.39 -12.08 -14.16
CA VAL A 129 15.88 -10.70 -14.27
C VAL A 129 14.72 -9.70 -14.22
N GLU A 130 14.70 -8.83 -13.21
CA GLU A 130 13.80 -7.68 -13.18
C GLU A 130 14.22 -6.63 -14.20
N THR A 131 13.25 -6.08 -14.92
CA THR A 131 13.50 -5.09 -15.98
C THR A 131 12.95 -3.70 -15.68
N ASP A 132 12.11 -3.56 -14.66
CA ASP A 132 11.72 -2.26 -14.10
C ASP A 132 12.93 -1.71 -13.35
N LEU A 133 13.30 -0.45 -13.58
CA LEU A 133 14.53 0.10 -13.01
C LEU A 133 14.54 0.04 -11.48
N GLY A 134 13.39 0.33 -10.86
CA GLY A 134 13.25 0.30 -9.41
C GLY A 134 13.38 -1.11 -8.85
N GLU A 135 12.69 -2.09 -9.43
CA GLU A 135 12.81 -3.50 -9.02
C GLU A 135 14.20 -4.07 -9.32
N ARG A 136 14.82 -3.69 -10.45
CA ARG A 136 16.18 -4.13 -10.80
C ARG A 136 17.21 -3.62 -9.80
N ILE A 137 17.14 -2.35 -9.40
CA ILE A 137 18.00 -1.80 -8.34
C ILE A 137 17.86 -2.63 -7.06
N LEU A 138 16.62 -2.92 -6.65
CA LEU A 138 16.37 -3.69 -5.44
C LEU A 138 16.83 -5.14 -5.55
N GLN A 139 16.66 -5.75 -6.72
CA GLN A 139 17.14 -7.10 -7.01
C GLN A 139 18.66 -7.18 -6.85
N LEU A 140 19.40 -6.24 -7.44
CA LEU A 140 20.86 -6.15 -7.34
C LEU A 140 21.33 -5.89 -5.91
N MET A 141 20.54 -5.17 -5.12
CA MET A 141 20.82 -4.91 -3.69
C MET A 141 20.28 -6.00 -2.75
N HIS A 142 19.61 -7.04 -3.27
CA HIS A 142 18.92 -8.08 -2.49
C HIS A 142 17.90 -7.51 -1.47
N MET A 143 17.18 -6.47 -1.86
CA MET A 143 16.19 -5.76 -1.04
C MET A 143 14.76 -6.00 -1.56
N LYS A 144 13.76 -5.76 -0.70
CA LYS A 144 12.33 -5.83 -1.07
C LYS A 144 11.79 -4.45 -1.47
N PRO A 145 10.74 -4.35 -2.30
CA PRO A 145 10.12 -3.06 -2.61
C PRO A 145 9.52 -2.40 -1.38
N SER A 146 9.71 -1.07 -1.25
CA SER A 146 9.09 -0.31 -0.15
C SER A 146 7.77 0.36 -0.55
N HIS A 147 7.46 0.42 -1.84
CA HIS A 147 6.28 1.10 -2.38
C HIS A 147 5.74 0.37 -3.61
N ILE A 148 4.42 0.39 -3.81
CA ILE A 148 3.78 -0.32 -4.92
C ILE A 148 4.13 0.30 -6.29
N VAL A 149 4.19 1.63 -6.42
CA VAL A 149 4.46 2.31 -7.70
C VAL A 149 5.93 2.68 -7.93
N VAL A 150 6.66 3.10 -6.89
CA VAL A 150 8.04 3.62 -6.99
C VAL A 150 8.95 2.87 -6.00
N PRO A 151 9.22 1.58 -6.26
CA PRO A 151 9.66 0.61 -5.24
C PRO A 151 10.98 0.97 -4.56
N ALA A 152 11.93 1.55 -5.30
CA ALA A 152 13.26 1.94 -4.81
C ALA A 152 13.36 3.37 -4.24
N SER A 153 12.25 4.09 -4.03
CA SER A 153 12.28 5.51 -3.58
C SER A 153 12.98 5.78 -2.25
N HIS A 154 13.21 4.73 -1.45
CA HIS A 154 13.92 4.80 -0.17
C HIS A 154 15.45 4.72 -0.31
N ILE A 155 15.96 4.37 -1.50
CA ILE A 155 17.38 4.33 -1.85
C ILE A 155 17.83 5.72 -2.30
N SER A 156 19.07 6.10 -2.01
CA SER A 156 19.64 7.36 -2.52
C SER A 156 20.27 7.14 -3.89
N ARG A 157 20.37 8.20 -4.72
CA ARG A 157 21.02 8.09 -6.03
C ARG A 157 22.51 7.75 -5.89
N GLU A 158 23.12 8.19 -4.79
CA GLU A 158 24.50 7.90 -4.43
C GLU A 158 24.68 6.40 -4.10
N ASP A 159 23.74 5.78 -3.38
CA ASP A 159 23.77 4.33 -3.11
C ASP A 159 23.55 3.51 -4.41
N VAL A 160 22.66 3.98 -5.30
CA VAL A 160 22.47 3.35 -6.63
C VAL A 160 23.76 3.43 -7.44
N GLY A 161 24.38 4.61 -7.51
CA GLY A 161 25.61 4.82 -8.26
C GLY A 161 26.75 3.94 -7.78
N LYS A 162 26.99 3.86 -6.46
CA LYS A 162 27.97 2.95 -5.88
C LYS A 162 27.70 1.49 -6.23
N THR A 163 26.44 1.06 -6.11
CA THR A 163 26.04 -0.31 -6.48
C THR A 163 26.32 -0.59 -7.95
N PHE A 164 26.06 0.38 -8.85
CA PHE A 164 26.33 0.21 -10.28
C PHE A 164 27.82 0.22 -10.60
N GLU A 165 28.64 0.98 -9.88
CA GLU A 165 30.10 0.95 -10.01
C GLU A 165 30.67 -0.39 -9.53
N ASP A 166 30.24 -0.87 -8.37
CA ASP A 166 30.69 -2.14 -7.78
C ASP A 166 30.35 -3.34 -8.66
N LEU A 167 29.24 -3.26 -9.41
CA LEU A 167 28.77 -4.29 -10.33
C LEU A 167 29.19 -4.05 -11.79
N GLU A 168 30.06 -3.06 -12.05
CA GLU A 168 30.55 -2.72 -13.40
C GLU A 168 29.43 -2.40 -14.41
N ILE A 169 28.28 -1.91 -13.93
CA ILE A 169 27.18 -1.37 -14.75
C ILE A 169 27.48 0.08 -15.13
N SER A 170 28.15 0.83 -14.25
CA SER A 170 28.58 2.21 -14.42
C SER A 170 30.10 2.29 -14.43
N TYR A 171 30.67 3.01 -15.40
CA TYR A 171 32.13 3.12 -15.57
C TYR A 171 32.70 4.49 -15.20
N GLU A 172 31.86 5.53 -15.11
CA GLU A 172 32.29 6.87 -14.69
C GLU A 172 32.13 7.01 -13.17
N LYS A 173 33.19 6.63 -12.45
CA LYS A 173 33.19 6.61 -10.97
C LYS A 173 32.87 7.99 -10.39
N GLY A 174 31.92 8.03 -9.47
CA GLY A 174 31.42 9.25 -8.82
C GLY A 174 30.32 9.99 -9.59
N ASN A 175 29.93 9.52 -10.79
CA ASN A 175 28.83 10.13 -11.54
C ASN A 175 27.47 9.57 -11.08
N TYR A 176 26.80 10.30 -10.18
CA TYR A 176 25.49 9.93 -9.63
C TYR A 176 24.34 10.72 -10.26
N ASP A 177 24.54 11.29 -11.46
CA ASP A 177 23.46 11.93 -12.20
C ASP A 177 22.38 10.90 -12.57
N PRO A 178 21.09 11.15 -12.28
CA PRO A 178 20.01 10.21 -12.59
C PRO A 178 19.90 9.86 -14.08
N THR A 179 20.19 10.80 -14.98
CA THR A 179 20.13 10.57 -16.44
C THR A 179 21.23 9.60 -16.85
N TYR A 180 22.44 9.85 -16.37
CA TYR A 180 23.59 8.96 -16.60
C TYR A 180 23.33 7.55 -16.07
N LEU A 181 22.93 7.41 -14.81
CA LEU A 181 22.67 6.11 -14.18
C LEU A 181 21.55 5.35 -14.89
N THR A 182 20.49 6.04 -15.32
CA THR A 182 19.40 5.43 -16.10
C THR A 182 19.89 4.95 -17.46
N HIS A 183 20.78 5.69 -18.12
CA HIS A 183 21.38 5.26 -19.38
C HIS A 183 22.29 4.03 -19.20
N ALA A 184 23.11 4.00 -18.14
CA ALA A 184 23.94 2.85 -17.78
C ALA A 184 23.08 1.59 -17.54
N ALA A 185 22.03 1.70 -16.73
CA ALA A 185 21.09 0.60 -16.49
C ALA A 185 20.43 0.12 -17.79
N ARG A 186 20.04 1.04 -18.67
CA ARG A 186 19.45 0.71 -19.97
C ARG A 186 20.40 -0.11 -20.86
N LEU A 187 21.69 0.25 -20.88
CA LEU A 187 22.70 -0.51 -21.64
C LEU A 187 22.90 -1.90 -21.06
N SER A 188 23.03 -2.00 -19.73
CA SER A 188 23.15 -3.30 -19.04
C SER A 188 21.94 -4.21 -19.32
N LEU A 189 20.71 -3.69 -19.20
CA LEU A 189 19.49 -4.46 -19.45
C LEU A 189 19.33 -4.93 -20.90
N ARG A 190 19.94 -4.24 -21.88
CA ARG A 190 19.82 -4.61 -23.30
C ARG A 190 20.28 -6.04 -23.55
N HIS A 191 21.42 -6.43 -22.98
CA HIS A 191 21.96 -7.77 -23.12
C HIS A 191 21.07 -8.83 -22.47
N GLU A 192 20.41 -8.49 -21.36
CA GLU A 192 19.47 -9.39 -20.69
C GLU A 192 18.24 -9.66 -21.56
N PHE A 193 17.70 -8.62 -22.20
CA PHE A 193 16.59 -8.76 -23.13
C PHE A 193 16.94 -9.61 -24.35
N GLU A 194 18.12 -9.41 -24.92
CA GLU A 194 18.60 -10.18 -26.09
C GLU A 194 18.82 -11.67 -25.76
N ALA A 195 19.30 -11.96 -24.55
CA ALA A 195 19.59 -13.32 -24.10
C ALA A 195 18.35 -14.06 -23.54
N ALA A 196 17.26 -13.36 -23.27
CA ALA A 196 16.08 -13.95 -22.64
C ALA A 196 15.33 -14.91 -23.56
N GLN A 197 14.97 -16.08 -23.04
CA GLN A 197 14.18 -17.08 -23.76
C GLN A 197 12.68 -16.93 -23.49
N ALA A 198 12.33 -16.36 -22.34
CA ALA A 198 10.97 -16.06 -21.94
C ALA A 198 10.84 -14.67 -21.35
N GLY A 199 9.66 -14.08 -21.49
CA GLY A 199 9.26 -12.82 -20.89
C GLY A 199 8.06 -13.01 -19.98
N MET A 200 8.05 -12.37 -18.82
CA MET A 200 6.88 -12.35 -17.93
C MET A 200 6.40 -10.94 -17.61
N THR A 201 5.12 -10.67 -17.85
CA THR A 201 4.49 -9.43 -17.41
C THR A 201 3.52 -9.64 -16.26
N GLY A 202 3.32 -8.59 -15.48
CA GLY A 202 2.08 -8.47 -14.70
C GLY A 202 0.91 -8.09 -15.61
N CYS A 203 -0.18 -7.69 -14.98
CA CYS A 203 -1.32 -7.08 -15.64
C CYS A 203 -1.92 -6.03 -14.71
N ASN A 204 -2.34 -4.88 -15.21
CA ASN A 204 -3.10 -3.87 -14.46
C ASN A 204 -4.60 -4.14 -14.56
N PHE A 205 -5.08 -4.45 -15.77
CA PHE A 205 -6.49 -4.71 -16.08
C PHE A 205 -6.62 -5.84 -17.11
N GLY A 206 -7.46 -6.83 -16.83
CA GLY A 206 -7.90 -7.83 -17.81
C GLY A 206 -9.25 -7.42 -18.38
N ILE A 207 -9.38 -7.22 -19.69
CA ILE A 207 -10.65 -6.81 -20.31
C ILE A 207 -11.44 -8.07 -20.70
N ALA A 208 -12.53 -8.34 -20.00
CA ALA A 208 -13.34 -9.54 -20.18
C ALA A 208 -13.87 -9.68 -21.61
N ASP A 209 -14.42 -8.60 -22.17
CA ASP A 209 -15.07 -8.60 -23.49
C ASP A 209 -14.13 -8.96 -24.65
N THR A 210 -12.84 -8.66 -24.55
CA THR A 210 -11.90 -8.82 -25.68
C THR A 210 -10.69 -9.70 -25.40
N GLY A 211 -10.48 -10.12 -24.15
CA GLY A 211 -9.33 -10.94 -23.77
C GLY A 211 -8.01 -10.16 -23.75
N ASP A 212 -8.03 -8.87 -23.43
CA ASP A 212 -6.80 -8.05 -23.36
C ASP A 212 -6.18 -8.10 -21.96
N CYS A 213 -4.88 -8.36 -21.88
CA CYS A 213 -4.07 -8.08 -20.70
C CYS A 213 -3.40 -6.71 -20.84
N VAL A 214 -3.85 -5.72 -20.06
CA VAL A 214 -3.37 -4.34 -20.15
C VAL A 214 -2.30 -4.06 -19.10
N VAL A 215 -1.16 -3.52 -19.53
CA VAL A 215 -0.08 -3.07 -18.66
C VAL A 215 0.09 -1.56 -18.79
N CYS A 216 0.04 -0.86 -17.66
CA CYS A 216 0.26 0.59 -17.59
C CYS A 216 1.62 0.85 -16.93
N THR A 217 2.54 1.45 -17.65
CA THR A 217 3.90 1.70 -17.18
C THR A 217 4.46 3.04 -17.69
N ASN A 218 5.41 3.60 -16.95
CA ASN A 218 6.17 4.78 -17.37
C ASN A 218 7.53 4.42 -17.97
N GLU A 219 7.81 3.13 -18.10
CA GLU A 219 9.05 2.58 -18.63
C GLU A 219 8.71 1.64 -19.81
N GLY A 220 9.47 1.70 -20.90
CA GLY A 220 9.24 0.86 -22.09
C GLY A 220 9.69 -0.60 -21.92
N ASN A 221 10.14 -0.99 -20.72
CA ASN A 221 10.68 -2.31 -20.41
C ASN A 221 9.64 -3.43 -20.55
N ALA A 222 8.38 -3.20 -20.17
CA ALA A 222 7.33 -4.20 -20.26
C ALA A 222 7.07 -4.66 -21.70
N ASP A 223 7.12 -3.72 -22.65
CA ASP A 223 6.97 -4.05 -24.08
C ASP A 223 8.15 -4.85 -24.61
N MET A 224 9.36 -4.57 -24.14
CA MET A 224 10.54 -5.37 -24.46
C MET A 224 10.42 -6.79 -23.90
N VAL A 225 9.94 -6.93 -22.67
CA VAL A 225 9.65 -8.25 -22.04
C VAL A 225 8.62 -9.03 -22.85
N ALA A 226 7.54 -8.39 -23.32
CA ALA A 226 6.48 -9.08 -24.05
C ALA A 226 6.81 -9.35 -25.52
N SER A 227 7.62 -8.50 -26.16
CA SER A 227 7.79 -8.52 -27.62
C SER A 227 9.06 -9.24 -28.10
N LEU A 228 10.14 -9.24 -27.30
CA LEU A 228 11.41 -9.84 -27.72
C LEU A 228 11.43 -11.38 -27.58
N PRO A 229 11.15 -11.96 -26.39
CA PRO A 229 11.05 -13.41 -26.26
C PRO A 229 9.89 -13.96 -27.07
N LYS A 230 10.00 -15.22 -27.53
CA LYS A 230 8.89 -15.90 -28.21
C LYS A 230 7.83 -16.43 -27.24
N LEU A 231 8.24 -16.70 -26.00
CA LEU A 231 7.37 -17.16 -24.93
C LEU A 231 7.03 -15.98 -24.00
N HIS A 232 5.76 -15.61 -23.93
CA HIS A 232 5.26 -14.56 -23.03
C HIS A 232 4.30 -15.15 -22.00
N ILE A 233 4.57 -14.91 -20.72
CA ILE A 233 3.70 -15.33 -19.61
C ILE A 233 3.13 -14.09 -18.92
N VAL A 234 1.83 -14.07 -18.70
CA VAL A 234 1.16 -13.02 -17.91
C VAL A 234 0.73 -13.62 -16.57
N ALA A 235 1.17 -12.98 -15.49
CA ALA A 235 0.71 -13.31 -14.13
C ALA A 235 -0.36 -12.30 -13.70
N MET A 236 -1.61 -12.77 -13.54
CA MET A 236 -2.75 -11.91 -13.21
C MET A 236 -3.60 -12.45 -12.08
N GLY A 237 -3.87 -11.61 -11.07
CA GLY A 237 -4.85 -11.94 -10.05
C GLY A 237 -6.26 -11.76 -10.63
N ILE A 238 -7.18 -12.67 -10.28
CA ILE A 238 -8.54 -12.65 -10.84
C ILE A 238 -9.30 -11.35 -10.54
N GLU A 239 -8.92 -10.62 -9.48
CA GLU A 239 -9.56 -9.37 -9.09
C GLU A 239 -9.29 -8.22 -10.07
N LYS A 240 -8.36 -8.39 -11.01
CA LYS A 240 -7.97 -7.36 -11.99
C LYS A 240 -8.86 -7.30 -13.22
N ILE A 241 -9.80 -8.23 -13.36
CA ILE A 241 -10.75 -8.21 -14.48
C ILE A 241 -11.65 -6.97 -14.39
N ILE A 242 -11.94 -6.41 -15.56
CA ILE A 242 -12.88 -5.32 -15.82
C ILE A 242 -13.73 -5.71 -17.05
N PRO A 243 -14.94 -5.14 -17.22
CA PRO A 243 -15.86 -5.60 -18.26
C PRO A 243 -15.34 -5.35 -19.68
N ASP A 244 -14.99 -4.11 -19.99
CA ASP A 244 -14.80 -3.63 -21.37
C ASP A 244 -13.80 -2.45 -21.45
N PHE A 245 -13.66 -1.88 -22.65
CA PHE A 245 -12.81 -0.72 -22.91
C PHE A 245 -13.34 0.59 -22.30
N ASP A 246 -14.65 0.75 -22.15
CA ASP A 246 -15.23 1.94 -21.53
C ASP A 246 -14.86 2.00 -20.05
N ALA A 247 -14.91 0.85 -19.38
CA ALA A 247 -14.38 0.69 -18.03
C ALA A 247 -12.87 1.00 -17.99
N LEU A 248 -12.09 0.53 -18.95
CA LEU A 248 -10.65 0.82 -19.01
C LEU A 248 -10.38 2.32 -19.11
N ALA A 249 -11.14 3.06 -19.93
CA ALA A 249 -10.98 4.49 -20.09
C ALA A 249 -11.16 5.24 -18.75
N VAL A 250 -12.10 4.79 -17.91
CA VAL A 250 -12.26 5.31 -16.53
C VAL A 250 -11.02 5.02 -15.69
N TYR A 251 -10.56 3.76 -15.65
CA TYR A 251 -9.45 3.38 -14.79
C TYR A 251 -8.10 3.97 -15.22
N GLN A 252 -7.84 4.09 -16.53
CA GLN A 252 -6.62 4.72 -17.03
C GLN A 252 -6.53 6.18 -16.58
N ARG A 253 -7.64 6.93 -16.68
CA ARG A 253 -7.73 8.33 -16.23
C ARG A 253 -7.45 8.46 -14.74
N LEU A 254 -7.90 7.51 -13.93
CA LEU A 254 -7.73 7.52 -12.48
C LEU A 254 -6.35 7.03 -12.03
N LEU A 255 -5.79 5.99 -12.65
CA LEU A 255 -4.57 5.30 -12.21
C LEU A 255 -3.36 6.25 -12.22
N ALA A 256 -3.06 6.87 -13.36
CA ALA A 256 -1.91 7.75 -13.52
C ALA A 256 -2.02 9.02 -12.65
N ARG A 257 -3.21 9.63 -12.62
CA ARG A 257 -3.47 10.81 -11.79
C ARG A 257 -3.32 10.50 -10.31
N SER A 258 -3.78 9.32 -9.88
CA SER A 258 -3.75 8.92 -8.46
C SER A 258 -2.36 8.49 -8.00
N GLY A 259 -1.62 7.76 -8.83
CA GLY A 259 -0.33 7.19 -8.44
C GLY A 259 0.83 8.16 -8.56
N THR A 260 1.00 8.76 -9.73
CA THR A 260 2.17 9.59 -10.07
C THR A 260 1.82 11.06 -10.29
N GLY A 261 0.53 11.41 -10.33
CA GLY A 261 0.08 12.77 -10.60
C GLY A 261 0.33 13.19 -12.04
N GLN A 262 0.14 12.25 -12.97
CA GLN A 262 0.27 12.45 -14.42
C GLN A 262 -1.09 12.30 -15.10
N PRO A 263 -1.35 12.98 -16.24
CA PRO A 263 -2.61 12.84 -16.96
C PRO A 263 -2.81 11.45 -17.57
N THR A 264 -1.72 10.76 -17.92
CA THR A 264 -1.69 9.36 -18.40
C THR A 264 -0.31 8.75 -18.14
N THR A 265 -0.18 7.43 -18.19
CA THR A 265 1.14 6.75 -18.20
C THR A 265 1.82 6.90 -19.56
N ALA A 266 3.15 6.80 -19.59
CA ALA A 266 3.89 6.90 -20.85
C ALA A 266 3.55 5.76 -21.83
N TYR A 267 3.29 4.57 -21.30
CA TYR A 267 2.85 3.39 -22.06
C TYR A 267 1.59 2.79 -21.43
N THR A 268 0.63 2.43 -22.28
CA THR A 268 -0.55 1.63 -21.95
C THR A 268 -0.64 0.55 -23.01
N SER A 269 -0.06 -0.61 -22.72
CA SER A 269 0.14 -1.68 -23.70
C SER A 269 -0.91 -2.76 -23.53
N HIS A 270 -1.45 -3.23 -24.65
CA HIS A 270 -2.53 -4.19 -24.71
C HIS A 270 -2.01 -5.49 -25.32
N TYR A 271 -1.87 -6.53 -24.49
CA TYR A 271 -1.46 -7.86 -24.96
C TYR A 271 -2.71 -8.72 -25.11
N ARG A 272 -3.19 -8.82 -26.35
CA ARG A 272 -4.39 -9.60 -26.71
C ARG A 272 -4.07 -10.97 -27.29
N LYS A 273 -2.96 -11.06 -28.04
CA LYS A 273 -2.58 -12.26 -28.80
C LYS A 273 -1.09 -12.54 -28.63
N PRO A 274 -0.65 -13.80 -28.76
CA PRO A 274 0.76 -14.08 -28.95
C PRO A 274 1.29 -13.32 -30.17
N ARG A 275 2.54 -12.88 -30.09
CA ARG A 275 3.25 -12.35 -31.27
C ARG A 275 3.30 -13.41 -32.38
N PRO A 276 3.47 -13.03 -33.66
CA PRO A 276 3.68 -14.00 -34.74
C PRO A 276 4.81 -14.98 -34.40
N SER A 277 4.52 -16.28 -34.53
CA SER A 277 5.42 -17.39 -34.19
C SER A 277 5.86 -17.45 -32.72
N GLY A 278 5.10 -16.83 -31.82
CA GLY A 278 5.27 -16.92 -30.38
C GLY A 278 4.12 -17.65 -29.70
N GLU A 279 4.26 -17.83 -28.38
CA GLU A 279 3.31 -18.47 -27.50
C GLU A 279 3.03 -17.52 -26.32
N MET A 280 1.76 -17.43 -25.92
CA MET A 280 1.34 -16.56 -24.83
C MET A 280 0.54 -17.38 -23.82
N HIS A 281 0.94 -17.30 -22.56
CA HIS A 281 0.24 -17.91 -21.43
C HIS A 281 -0.33 -16.83 -20.52
N VAL A 282 -1.53 -17.04 -20.00
CA VAL A 282 -2.08 -16.24 -18.91
C VAL A 282 -2.34 -17.17 -17.73
N ILE A 283 -1.69 -16.89 -16.59
CA ILE A 283 -1.93 -17.60 -15.34
C ILE A 283 -2.82 -16.73 -14.45
N LEU A 284 -4.07 -17.15 -14.30
CA LEU A 284 -5.08 -16.53 -13.44
C LEU A 284 -4.91 -17.05 -12.01
N VAL A 285 -4.70 -16.15 -11.06
CA VAL A 285 -4.36 -16.50 -9.68
C VAL A 285 -5.45 -16.03 -8.71
N ASP A 286 -6.04 -16.96 -7.97
CA ASP A 286 -6.96 -16.66 -6.88
C ASP A 286 -6.19 -16.20 -5.63
N ASN A 287 -5.33 -17.07 -5.09
CA ASN A 287 -4.55 -16.85 -3.87
C ASN A 287 -5.37 -16.16 -2.75
N GLY A 288 -6.60 -16.64 -2.54
CA GLY A 288 -7.52 -16.18 -1.50
C GLY A 288 -8.50 -15.08 -1.91
N ARG A 289 -8.45 -14.54 -3.13
CA ARG A 289 -9.35 -13.47 -3.60
C ARG A 289 -10.83 -13.88 -3.53
N SER A 290 -11.15 -15.11 -3.88
CA SER A 290 -12.51 -15.68 -3.77
C SER A 290 -12.98 -15.78 -2.31
N LYS A 291 -12.06 -16.01 -1.36
CA LYS A 291 -12.38 -15.96 0.07
C LYS A 291 -12.59 -14.52 0.55
N MET A 292 -11.78 -13.58 0.07
CA MET A 292 -11.93 -12.15 0.40
C MET A 292 -13.29 -11.60 -0.03
N LEU A 293 -13.84 -12.10 -1.16
CA LEU A 293 -15.15 -11.70 -1.66
C LEU A 293 -16.29 -12.03 -0.68
N ARG A 294 -16.13 -13.05 0.17
CA ARG A 294 -17.12 -13.46 1.17
C ARG A 294 -17.11 -12.61 2.44
N ASP A 295 -16.09 -11.77 2.63
CA ASP A 295 -15.99 -10.91 3.80
C ASP A 295 -16.84 -9.66 3.61
N GLU A 296 -18.02 -9.62 4.24
CA GLU A 296 -18.99 -8.51 4.09
C GLU A 296 -18.39 -7.15 4.45
N ASP A 297 -17.46 -7.10 5.41
CA ASP A 297 -16.81 -5.87 5.85
C ASP A 297 -15.64 -5.45 4.95
N HIS A 298 -15.01 -6.42 4.26
CA HIS A 298 -13.69 -6.24 3.66
C HIS A 298 -13.56 -6.60 2.18
N TRP A 299 -14.58 -7.17 1.54
CA TRP A 299 -14.57 -7.52 0.11
C TRP A 299 -14.20 -6.34 -0.78
N SER A 300 -14.56 -5.13 -0.37
CA SER A 300 -14.30 -3.87 -1.09
C SER A 300 -12.80 -3.60 -1.32
N SER A 301 -11.90 -4.29 -0.60
CA SER A 301 -10.47 -4.34 -0.88
C SER A 301 -10.13 -4.85 -2.28
N LEU A 302 -10.97 -5.72 -2.87
CA LEU A 302 -10.83 -6.23 -4.24
C LEU A 302 -11.06 -5.16 -5.32
N LYS A 303 -11.63 -4.00 -4.98
CA LYS A 303 -11.75 -2.85 -5.90
C LYS A 303 -10.42 -2.14 -6.14
N CYS A 304 -9.34 -2.50 -5.43
CA CYS A 304 -8.08 -1.77 -5.47
C CYS A 304 -7.36 -1.89 -6.82
N ILE A 305 -7.21 -0.78 -7.53
CA ILE A 305 -6.42 -0.67 -8.78
C ILE A 305 -4.90 -0.47 -8.56
N ARG A 306 -4.40 -0.71 -7.34
CA ARG A 306 -2.96 -0.65 -6.99
C ARG A 306 -2.24 0.68 -7.28
N CYS A 307 -2.96 1.80 -7.26
CA CYS A 307 -2.37 3.12 -7.56
C CYS A 307 -1.43 3.69 -6.48
N GLY A 308 -1.45 3.19 -5.24
CA GLY A 308 -0.58 3.70 -4.16
C GLY A 308 -1.01 5.04 -3.53
N ALA A 309 -2.07 5.71 -3.99
CA ALA A 309 -2.51 7.00 -3.44
C ALA A 309 -2.75 6.98 -1.92
N CYS A 310 -3.26 5.86 -1.39
CA CYS A 310 -3.45 5.68 0.05
C CYS A 310 -2.12 5.70 0.84
N MET A 311 -1.01 5.25 0.24
CA MET A 311 0.32 5.29 0.84
C MET A 311 0.89 6.69 0.79
N ASN A 312 0.78 7.36 -0.37
CA ASN A 312 1.27 8.73 -0.59
C ASN A 312 0.64 9.73 0.39
N THR A 313 -0.64 9.55 0.73
CA THR A 313 -1.31 10.44 1.69
C THR A 313 -1.08 10.05 3.16
N CYS A 314 -0.66 8.82 3.43
CA CYS A 314 -0.62 8.29 4.80
C CYS A 314 0.56 8.90 5.58
N PRO A 315 0.29 9.65 6.68
CA PRO A 315 1.36 10.28 7.46
C PRO A 315 2.24 9.24 8.18
N VAL A 316 1.70 8.06 8.47
CA VAL A 316 2.43 6.96 9.11
C VAL A 316 3.41 6.38 8.11
N TYR A 317 2.94 5.90 6.95
CA TYR A 317 3.80 5.37 5.89
C TYR A 317 4.91 6.35 5.50
N ARG A 318 4.58 7.63 5.32
CA ARG A 318 5.56 8.67 4.96
C ARG A 318 6.68 8.87 5.99
N ARG A 319 6.42 8.60 7.27
CA ARG A 319 7.38 8.80 8.37
C ARG A 319 8.04 7.52 8.85
N THR A 320 7.45 6.35 8.59
CA THR A 320 7.97 5.05 9.04
C THR A 320 8.50 4.20 7.89
N THR A 321 8.31 4.62 6.63
CA THR A 321 8.64 3.88 5.40
C THR A 321 7.88 2.54 5.26
N GLY A 322 8.02 1.89 4.08
CA GLY A 322 7.40 0.60 3.81
C GLY A 322 7.94 -0.56 4.65
N TYR A 323 9.21 -0.54 5.05
CA TYR A 323 9.84 -1.64 5.79
C TYR A 323 9.35 -1.82 7.22
N SER A 324 8.66 -0.81 7.77
CA SER A 324 8.02 -0.93 9.09
C SER A 324 6.79 -1.84 9.08
N TYR A 325 6.23 -2.14 7.91
CA TYR A 325 5.08 -3.03 7.79
C TYR A 325 5.55 -4.49 7.68
N SER A 326 4.76 -5.43 8.21
CA SER A 326 5.09 -6.87 8.12
C SER A 326 4.60 -7.56 6.84
N TYR A 327 3.64 -6.97 6.12
CA TYR A 327 3.15 -7.49 4.84
C TYR A 327 3.96 -6.90 3.67
N PHE A 328 4.06 -7.64 2.55
CA PHE A 328 4.88 -7.23 1.40
C PHE A 328 4.37 -5.94 0.74
N ILE A 329 3.05 -5.72 0.80
CA ILE A 329 2.44 -4.44 0.47
C ILE A 329 2.36 -3.61 1.75
N PRO A 330 3.00 -2.43 1.82
CA PRO A 330 2.91 -1.58 2.99
C PRO A 330 1.76 -0.57 2.92
N GLY A 331 1.55 0.15 4.02
CA GLY A 331 0.57 1.24 4.08
C GLY A 331 -0.89 0.77 4.21
N PRO A 332 -1.88 1.66 4.04
CA PRO A 332 -3.27 1.38 4.40
C PRO A 332 -3.89 0.19 3.67
N ILE A 333 -3.70 0.08 2.35
CA ILE A 333 -4.19 -1.08 1.60
C ILE A 333 -3.47 -2.37 2.01
N GLY A 334 -2.17 -2.26 2.28
CA GLY A 334 -1.34 -3.37 2.73
C GLY A 334 -1.77 -3.97 4.06
N ILE A 335 -2.21 -3.12 5.00
CA ILE A 335 -2.80 -3.58 6.27
C ILE A 335 -4.03 -4.46 6.01
N ASN A 336 -4.98 -3.97 5.21
CA ASN A 336 -6.21 -4.72 4.92
C ASN A 336 -5.93 -6.05 4.21
N LEU A 337 -5.03 -6.06 3.22
CA LEU A 337 -4.68 -7.29 2.51
C LEU A 337 -3.92 -8.28 3.37
N GLY A 338 -3.04 -7.81 4.26
CA GLY A 338 -2.40 -8.67 5.25
C GLY A 338 -3.43 -9.29 6.20
N MET A 339 -4.39 -8.51 6.70
CA MET A 339 -5.47 -9.02 7.55
C MET A 339 -6.37 -10.03 6.84
N LEU A 340 -6.70 -9.79 5.57
CA LEU A 340 -7.47 -10.72 4.74
C LEU A 340 -6.72 -12.02 4.43
N HIS A 341 -5.38 -11.96 4.37
CA HIS A 341 -4.55 -13.13 4.09
C HIS A 341 -4.29 -13.98 5.34
N ASP A 342 -3.87 -13.34 6.44
CA ASP A 342 -3.58 -14.00 7.72
C ASP A 342 -3.69 -12.98 8.88
N PRO A 343 -4.87 -12.86 9.52
CA PRO A 343 -5.10 -11.85 10.54
C PRO A 343 -4.27 -12.09 11.81
N GLU A 344 -3.93 -13.34 12.12
CA GLU A 344 -3.10 -13.67 13.28
C GLU A 344 -1.69 -13.08 13.11
N LYS A 345 -1.09 -13.32 11.94
CA LYS A 345 0.27 -12.88 11.61
C LYS A 345 0.39 -11.38 11.35
N TYR A 346 -0.62 -10.76 10.74
CA TYR A 346 -0.52 -9.37 10.26
C TYR A 346 -1.25 -8.32 11.12
N SER A 347 -1.99 -8.74 12.15
CA SER A 347 -2.65 -7.86 13.14
C SER A 347 -1.76 -6.75 13.70
N GLY A 348 -0.46 -7.00 13.87
CA GLY A 348 0.48 -6.01 14.39
C GLY A 348 0.55 -4.69 13.60
N ASN A 349 0.13 -4.68 12.34
CA ASN A 349 0.11 -3.45 11.53
C ASN A 349 -1.14 -2.58 11.78
N VAL A 350 -2.26 -3.13 12.28
CA VAL A 350 -3.50 -2.35 12.40
C VAL A 350 -3.32 -1.18 13.36
N SER A 351 -2.49 -1.32 14.40
CA SER A 351 -2.19 -0.27 15.38
C SER A 351 -1.30 0.85 14.84
N ALA A 352 -0.64 0.66 13.70
CA ALA A 352 0.17 1.70 13.07
C ALA A 352 -0.71 2.84 12.52
N CYS A 353 -1.92 2.54 12.05
CA CYS A 353 -2.83 3.52 11.48
C CYS A 353 -3.23 4.61 12.49
N SER A 354 -3.16 5.88 12.13
CA SER A 354 -3.66 6.98 12.97
C SER A 354 -5.17 7.16 12.91
N LEU A 355 -5.87 6.38 12.05
CA LEU A 355 -7.30 6.52 11.75
C LEU A 355 -7.71 7.93 11.31
N CYS A 356 -6.81 8.67 10.64
CA CYS A 356 -7.14 10.00 10.10
C CYS A 356 -8.03 9.95 8.84
N LEU A 357 -8.32 8.76 8.31
CA LEU A 357 -9.17 8.48 7.14
C LEU A 357 -8.78 9.20 5.83
N SER A 358 -7.63 9.86 5.78
CA SER A 358 -7.16 10.55 4.57
C SER A 358 -7.07 9.63 3.35
N CYS A 359 -6.73 8.34 3.56
CA CYS A 359 -6.67 7.35 2.50
C CYS A 359 -8.04 7.04 1.85
N ASP A 360 -9.13 7.21 2.58
CA ASP A 360 -10.50 6.98 2.09
C ASP A 360 -10.88 8.12 1.13
N HIS A 361 -10.56 9.35 1.53
CA HIS A 361 -10.84 10.55 0.73
C HIS A 361 -10.03 10.64 -0.57
N VAL A 362 -8.85 10.02 -0.66
CA VAL A 362 -8.03 10.06 -1.90
C VAL A 362 -8.22 8.84 -2.80
N CYS A 363 -8.85 7.76 -2.30
CA CYS A 363 -8.94 6.51 -3.04
C CYS A 363 -9.80 6.67 -4.32
N PRO A 364 -9.24 6.37 -5.51
CA PRO A 364 -9.98 6.53 -6.76
C PRO A 364 -11.04 5.47 -7.01
N ALA A 365 -11.01 4.36 -6.27
CA ALA A 365 -11.98 3.26 -6.39
C ALA A 365 -12.82 3.08 -5.11
N LYS A 366 -12.81 4.08 -4.22
CA LYS A 366 -13.56 4.12 -2.94
C LYS A 366 -13.47 2.79 -2.16
N VAL A 367 -12.25 2.29 -2.00
CA VAL A 367 -11.93 1.08 -1.20
C VAL A 367 -12.09 1.35 0.30
N ASN A 368 -11.91 2.60 0.72
CA ASN A 368 -11.95 3.04 2.13
C ASN A 368 -11.02 2.24 3.07
N PRO A 369 -9.69 2.16 2.79
CA PRO A 369 -8.77 1.35 3.60
C PRO A 369 -8.73 1.74 5.08
N GLY A 370 -8.89 3.02 5.41
CA GLY A 370 -8.85 3.55 6.77
C GLY A 370 -10.05 3.10 7.59
N SER A 371 -11.25 3.19 7.01
CA SER A 371 -12.49 2.69 7.62
C SER A 371 -12.44 1.17 7.81
N GLN A 372 -11.94 0.42 6.83
CA GLN A 372 -11.74 -1.02 6.99
C GLN A 372 -10.74 -1.36 8.11
N ILE A 373 -9.61 -0.63 8.24
CA ILE A 373 -8.68 -0.83 9.37
C ILE A 373 -9.36 -0.57 10.71
N TYR A 374 -10.31 0.38 10.78
CA TYR A 374 -11.10 0.59 11.99
C TYR A 374 -11.94 -0.64 12.35
N ASN A 375 -12.59 -1.26 11.37
CA ASN A 375 -13.37 -2.50 11.57
C ASN A 375 -12.48 -3.65 12.04
N TRP A 376 -11.32 -3.86 11.41
CA TRP A 376 -10.33 -4.87 11.85
C TRP A 376 -9.95 -4.70 13.32
N ARG A 377 -9.78 -3.45 13.79
CA ARG A 377 -9.46 -3.17 15.21
C ARG A 377 -10.55 -3.60 16.17
N GLN A 378 -11.83 -3.59 15.76
CA GLN A 378 -12.94 -4.04 16.60
C GLN A 378 -12.96 -5.56 16.75
N ARG A 379 -12.43 -6.27 15.74
CA ARG A 379 -12.52 -7.73 15.61
C ARG A 379 -11.26 -8.47 16.04
N LEU A 380 -10.22 -7.78 16.54
CA LEU A 380 -8.94 -8.41 16.95
C LEU A 380 -9.10 -9.54 17.99
N GLN A 381 -10.17 -9.53 18.78
CA GLN A 381 -10.44 -10.59 19.76
C GLN A 381 -10.83 -11.90 19.07
N GLU A 382 -11.52 -11.86 17.93
CA GLU A 382 -11.91 -13.04 17.13
C GLU A 382 -10.67 -13.82 16.67
N TYR A 383 -9.55 -13.11 16.45
CA TYR A 383 -8.28 -13.67 15.99
C TYR A 383 -7.28 -13.95 17.12
N GLY A 384 -7.66 -13.80 18.39
CA GLY A 384 -6.75 -14.01 19.53
C GLY A 384 -5.58 -13.01 19.61
N THR A 385 -5.60 -11.92 18.84
CA THR A 385 -4.49 -10.94 18.75
C THR A 385 -4.76 -9.63 19.49
N ALA A 386 -5.93 -9.52 20.14
CA ALA A 386 -6.26 -8.39 20.98
C ALA A 386 -5.31 -8.28 22.19
N ASN A 387 -4.88 -7.05 22.52
CA ASN A 387 -4.05 -6.82 23.69
C ASN A 387 -4.93 -6.69 24.95
N THR A 388 -4.85 -7.68 25.84
CA THR A 388 -5.66 -7.76 27.07
C THR A 388 -5.42 -6.58 28.01
N GLU A 389 -4.17 -6.13 28.18
CA GLU A 389 -3.85 -4.97 29.03
C GLU A 389 -4.56 -3.71 28.53
N LYS A 390 -4.50 -3.44 27.21
CA LYS A 390 -5.20 -2.31 26.59
C LYS A 390 -6.71 -2.43 26.73
N LYS A 391 -7.27 -3.63 26.63
CA LYS A 391 -8.70 -3.87 26.80
C LYS A 391 -9.14 -3.52 28.23
N VAL A 392 -8.44 -4.01 29.24
CA VAL A 392 -8.71 -3.70 30.65
C VAL A 392 -8.56 -2.20 30.93
N MET A 393 -7.50 -1.55 30.42
CA MET A 393 -7.34 -0.10 30.53
C MET A 393 -8.51 0.66 29.88
N ALA A 394 -8.92 0.27 28.69
CA ALA A 394 -10.01 0.91 27.96
C ALA A 394 -11.37 0.72 28.67
N GLU A 395 -11.65 -0.46 29.21
CA GLU A 395 -12.86 -0.73 30.01
C GLU A 395 -12.86 0.08 31.32
N GLY A 396 -11.70 0.22 31.98
CA GLY A 396 -11.54 1.10 33.14
C GLY A 396 -11.79 2.56 32.79
N MET A 397 -11.18 3.06 31.72
CA MET A 397 -11.41 4.44 31.23
C MET A 397 -12.86 4.67 30.83
N LYS A 398 -13.51 3.69 30.17
CA LYS A 398 -14.95 3.75 29.83
C LYS A 398 -15.80 3.90 31.08
N THR A 399 -15.51 3.12 32.13
CA THR A 399 -16.24 3.19 33.40
C THR A 399 -16.11 4.58 34.05
N VAL A 400 -14.90 5.14 34.05
CA VAL A 400 -14.64 6.49 34.58
C VAL A 400 -15.34 7.56 33.74
N PHE A 401 -15.19 7.53 32.42
CA PHE A 401 -15.71 8.59 31.53
C PHE A 401 -17.21 8.53 31.32
N SER A 402 -17.85 7.36 31.48
CA SER A 402 -19.31 7.22 31.37
C SER A 402 -20.04 7.67 32.65
N SER A 403 -19.33 7.93 33.75
CA SER A 403 -19.90 8.33 35.03
C SER A 403 -19.37 9.69 35.47
N TYR A 404 -20.19 10.74 35.29
CA TYR A 404 -19.82 12.10 35.72
C TYR A 404 -19.40 12.19 37.20
N PRO A 405 -20.13 11.59 38.17
CA PRO A 405 -19.72 11.64 39.59
C PRO A 405 -18.33 11.03 39.83
N LEU A 406 -18.02 9.90 39.17
CA LEU A 406 -16.73 9.23 39.29
C LEU A 406 -15.60 10.05 38.66
N TYR A 407 -15.83 10.57 37.44
CA TYR A 407 -14.90 11.46 36.75
C TYR A 407 -14.61 12.73 37.57
N ASP A 408 -15.64 13.37 38.13
CA ASP A 408 -15.52 14.56 38.97
C ASP A 408 -14.71 14.25 40.26
N ALA A 409 -15.02 13.15 40.94
CA ALA A 409 -14.30 12.74 42.15
C ALA A 409 -12.80 12.50 41.89
N ILE A 410 -12.46 11.83 40.79
CA ILE A 410 -11.07 11.54 40.40
C ILE A 410 -10.35 12.84 40.01
N THR A 411 -10.97 13.68 39.18
CA THR A 411 -10.33 14.89 38.65
C THR A 411 -10.19 16.01 39.68
N LYS A 412 -11.10 16.11 40.67
CA LYS A 412 -10.97 17.05 41.81
C LYS A 412 -9.67 16.88 42.59
N LYS A 413 -9.14 15.66 42.67
CA LYS A 413 -7.89 15.35 43.39
C LYS A 413 -6.69 15.17 42.47
N SER A 414 -6.82 15.50 41.18
CA SER A 414 -5.77 15.31 40.17
C SER A 414 -4.47 16.06 40.50
N SER A 415 -4.54 17.18 41.22
CA SER A 415 -3.36 17.93 41.66
C SER A 415 -2.46 17.16 42.61
N LEU A 416 -2.96 16.11 43.28
CA LEU A 416 -2.14 15.24 44.12
C LEU A 416 -1.12 14.44 43.29
N ALA A 417 -1.40 14.21 42.00
CA ALA A 417 -0.47 13.53 41.10
C ALA A 417 0.85 14.31 40.92
N ASN A 418 0.86 15.62 41.17
CA ASN A 418 2.07 16.44 41.11
C ASN A 418 3.11 16.10 42.20
N TYR A 419 2.69 15.44 43.28
CA TYR A 419 3.59 15.01 44.35
C TYR A 419 4.23 13.63 44.07
N ILE A 420 3.78 12.92 43.03
CA ILE A 420 4.37 11.65 42.64
C ILE A 420 5.72 11.95 41.96
N PRO A 421 6.83 11.34 42.43
CA PRO A 421 8.14 11.60 41.84
C PRO A 421 8.16 11.33 40.33
N SER A 422 8.71 12.26 39.57
CA SER A 422 8.75 12.19 38.10
C SER A 422 9.42 10.91 37.57
N LYS A 423 10.39 10.35 38.29
CA LYS A 423 11.04 9.07 37.95
C LYS A 423 10.07 7.89 37.88
N TRP A 424 9.01 7.90 38.69
CA TRP A 424 8.00 6.84 38.71
C TRP A 424 7.01 7.00 37.55
N LEU A 425 6.60 8.25 37.29
CA LEU A 425 5.67 8.56 36.21
C LEU A 425 6.33 8.48 34.82
N ASN A 426 7.63 8.81 34.72
CA ASN A 426 8.38 8.84 33.47
C ASN A 426 9.14 7.53 33.19
N ASN A 427 8.83 6.43 33.89
CA ASN A 427 9.44 5.13 33.65
C ASN A 427 9.06 4.63 32.24
N LYS A 428 10.03 4.64 31.31
CA LYS A 428 9.81 4.29 29.89
C LYS A 428 9.32 2.86 29.67
N THR A 429 9.57 1.96 30.62
CA THR A 429 9.16 0.55 30.53
C THR A 429 7.69 0.37 30.89
N LEU A 430 7.24 1.04 31.96
CA LEU A 430 5.87 0.96 32.46
C LEU A 430 4.93 2.00 31.82
N ASN A 431 5.49 3.14 31.41
CA ASN A 431 4.80 4.23 30.75
C ASN A 431 5.48 4.57 29.40
N PRO A 432 5.16 3.86 28.32
CA PRO A 432 5.68 4.20 27.00
C PRO A 432 5.32 5.61 26.52
N TRP A 433 4.27 6.23 27.05
CA TRP A 433 3.90 7.61 26.71
C TRP A 433 4.96 8.62 27.19
N SER A 434 5.70 8.33 28.26
CA SER A 434 6.80 9.18 28.74
C SER A 434 8.01 9.21 27.79
N ILE A 435 8.03 8.37 26.75
CA ILE A 435 9.04 8.43 25.70
C ILE A 435 8.76 9.67 24.86
N GLY A 436 9.47 10.76 25.15
CA GLY A 436 9.35 12.04 24.45
C GLY A 436 8.30 13.00 25.02
N HIS A 437 7.65 12.65 26.13
CA HIS A 437 6.70 13.52 26.83
C HIS A 437 7.05 13.59 28.32
N GLU A 438 6.88 14.77 28.90
CA GLU A 438 6.85 14.94 30.36
C GLU A 438 5.39 14.94 30.83
N MET A 439 5.13 14.34 32.00
CA MET A 439 3.81 14.44 32.60
C MET A 439 3.42 15.89 32.82
N PRO A 440 2.22 16.32 32.38
CA PRO A 440 1.76 17.68 32.59
C PRO A 440 1.57 17.95 34.09
N LYS A 441 1.85 19.18 34.50
CA LYS A 441 1.48 19.64 35.85
C LYS A 441 -0.03 19.77 35.93
N MET A 442 -0.66 18.96 36.78
CA MET A 442 -2.10 18.97 36.98
C MET A 442 -2.53 20.26 37.70
N ALA A 443 -3.55 20.94 37.18
CA ALA A 443 -4.09 22.15 37.79
C ALA A 443 -4.75 21.85 39.16
N LYS A 444 -4.76 22.83 40.07
CA LYS A 444 -5.40 22.70 41.40
C LYS A 444 -6.92 22.50 41.33
N MET A 445 -7.55 22.96 40.24
CA MET A 445 -8.98 22.82 40.02
C MET A 445 -9.23 22.26 38.61
N PRO A 446 -10.15 21.31 38.45
CA PRO A 446 -10.53 20.82 37.12
C PRO A 446 -11.31 21.88 36.35
N PHE A 447 -11.27 21.81 35.01
CA PHE A 447 -11.86 22.82 34.13
C PHE A 447 -13.35 23.08 34.42
N HIS A 448 -14.15 22.04 34.66
CA HIS A 448 -15.58 22.21 34.93
C HIS A 448 -15.85 22.98 36.25
N ALA A 449 -14.96 22.88 37.25
CA ALA A 449 -15.08 23.63 38.50
C ALA A 449 -14.69 25.10 38.29
N ILE A 450 -13.64 25.34 37.50
CA ILE A 450 -13.26 26.69 37.05
C ILE A 450 -14.42 27.32 36.28
N PHE A 451 -14.98 26.59 35.31
CA PHE A 451 -16.10 27.04 34.49
C PHE A 451 -17.34 27.35 35.35
N LYS A 452 -17.72 26.48 36.29
CA LYS A 452 -18.86 26.72 37.19
C LYS A 452 -18.64 27.93 38.09
N LYS A 453 -17.41 28.17 38.54
CA LYS A 453 -17.05 29.37 39.32
C LYS A 453 -17.17 30.63 38.45
N ALA A 454 -16.59 30.61 37.25
CA ALA A 454 -16.65 31.72 36.30
C ALA A 454 -18.09 32.06 35.90
N MET A 455 -18.94 31.05 35.66
CA MET A 455 -20.37 31.27 35.36
C MET A 455 -21.13 31.90 36.53
N LYS A 456 -20.85 31.49 37.77
CA LYS A 456 -21.43 32.11 38.97
C LYS A 456 -20.96 33.55 39.17
N GLU A 457 -19.69 33.83 38.85
CA GLU A 457 -19.14 35.19 38.90
C GLU A 457 -19.81 36.08 37.85
N LEU A 458 -19.94 35.60 36.60
CA LEU A 458 -20.65 36.28 35.53
C LEU A 458 -22.13 36.56 35.88
N GLU A 459 -22.83 35.61 36.50
CA GLU A 459 -24.20 35.82 36.97
C GLU A 459 -24.29 36.87 38.07
N LYS A 460 -23.31 36.91 38.99
CA LYS A 460 -23.23 37.94 40.04
C LYS A 460 -22.96 39.31 39.44
N GLU A 461 -22.05 39.41 38.48
CA GLU A 461 -21.74 40.64 37.75
C GLU A 461 -22.97 41.15 36.98
N LYS A 462 -23.67 40.28 36.25
CA LYS A 462 -24.94 40.64 35.58
C LYS A 462 -26.01 41.10 36.56
N LYS A 463 -26.13 40.44 37.72
CA LYS A 463 -27.07 40.87 38.79
C LYS A 463 -26.67 42.21 39.41
N GLN A 464 -25.37 42.48 39.59
CA GLN A 464 -24.89 43.78 40.06
C GLN A 464 -25.11 44.89 39.03
N ALA A 465 -24.85 44.63 37.74
CA ALA A 465 -25.14 45.55 36.65
C ALA A 465 -26.64 45.87 36.53
N SER A 466 -27.52 44.88 36.77
CA SER A 466 -28.98 45.11 36.80
C SER A 466 -29.48 45.86 38.04
N LYS A 467 -28.71 45.86 39.14
CA LYS A 467 -29.07 46.51 40.42
C LYS A 467 -28.53 47.94 40.55
N ASN A 468 -27.60 48.36 39.70
CA ASN A 468 -27.18 49.75 39.53
C ASN A 468 -27.57 50.25 38.11
N PRO A 469 -28.86 50.51 37.85
CA PRO A 469 -29.26 51.25 36.66
C PRO A 469 -29.11 52.74 36.95
N ILE A 470 -27.91 53.28 36.87
CA ILE A 470 -27.68 54.74 36.89
C ILE A 470 -26.56 54.96 35.87
N LEU A 471 -26.72 55.65 34.74
CA LEU A 471 -27.57 56.78 34.35
C LEU A 471 -27.77 56.74 32.83
#